data_AF-A0A7Y0MDY8-F1
#
_entry.id   AF-A0A7Y0MDY8-F1
#
_cell.length_a   1.000
_cell.length_b   1.000
_cell.length_c   1.000
_cell.angle_alpha   90.00
_cell.angle_beta   90.00
_cell.angle_gamma   90.00
#
_symmetry.space_group_name_H-M   'P 1'
#
loop_
_entity.id
_entity.type
_entity.pdbx_description
1 polymer ?
#
loop_
_entity_poly.entity_id
_entity_poly.type
_entity_poly.pdbx_seq_one_letter_code
_entity_poly.pdbx_strand_id
1 'polypeptide(L)' 'MAPKRLLPPEEGFPQDLSKVPDTELEILNSRILRQVEREYLQLGSPDPETEFRSEELRVELDARDAKDEVAEEVQPSR' A
#
# COMPACT_ATOMS: atom_id res chain seq x y z
N MET A 1 3.85 12.15 19.49
CA MET A 1 4.61 12.20 18.22
C MET A 1 3.60 12.37 17.10
N ALA A 2 3.81 13.30 16.17
CA ALA A 2 2.90 13.43 15.02
C ALA A 2 3.01 12.15 14.16
N PRO A 3 1.91 11.63 13.58
CA PRO A 3 1.97 10.46 12.73
C PRO A 3 2.87 10.77 11.52
N LYS A 4 3.81 9.85 11.24
CA LYS A 4 4.73 9.99 10.11
C LYS A 4 3.93 9.83 8.82
N ARG A 5 3.89 10.89 8.00
CA ARG A 5 3.03 10.96 6.79
C ARG A 5 3.67 10.38 5.53
N LEU A 6 4.97 10.09 5.60
CA LEU A 6 5.80 9.55 4.53
C LEU A 6 6.36 8.20 4.97
N LEU A 7 6.80 7.38 4.02
CA LEU A 7 7.51 6.13 4.27
C LEU A 7 8.77 6.08 3.39
N PRO A 8 9.89 6.67 3.84
CA PRO A 8 11.17 6.62 3.13
C PRO A 8 11.69 5.19 2.96
N PRO A 9 12.54 4.93 1.96
CA PRO A 9 13.04 3.57 1.67
C PRO A 9 13.85 2.97 2.83
N GLU A 10 14.47 3.79 3.68
CA GLU A 10 15.23 3.33 4.84
C GLU A 10 14.36 2.98 6.06
N GLU A 11 13.06 3.32 6.03
CA GLU A 11 12.13 2.95 7.08
C GLU A 11 11.69 1.49 6.91
N GLY A 12 11.43 0.82 8.04
CA GLY A 12 10.95 -0.55 8.04
C GLY A 12 9.63 -0.70 7.30
N PHE A 13 9.53 -1.77 6.52
CA PHE A 13 8.36 -2.17 5.75
C PHE A 13 7.96 -3.62 6.12
N PRO A 14 6.67 -3.96 6.19
CA PRO A 14 6.24 -5.31 6.50
C PRO A 14 6.72 -6.31 5.44
N GLN A 15 7.30 -7.43 5.87
CA GLN A 15 7.74 -8.50 4.95
C GLN A 15 6.58 -9.34 4.38
N ASP A 16 5.42 -9.28 5.03
CA ASP A 16 4.24 -10.06 4.66
C ASP A 16 2.99 -9.20 4.82
N LEU A 17 2.53 -8.64 3.69
CA LEU A 17 1.37 -7.75 3.64
C LEU A 17 0.06 -8.47 3.94
N SER A 18 -0.02 -9.79 3.70
CA SER A 18 -1.24 -10.58 3.96
C SER A 18 -1.64 -10.63 5.43
N LYS A 19 -0.69 -10.34 6.34
CA LYS A 19 -0.90 -10.27 7.79
C LYS A 19 -1.25 -8.87 8.29
N VAL A 20 -1.16 -7.86 7.43
CA VAL A 20 -1.43 -6.47 7.77
C VAL A 20 -2.94 -6.21 7.68
N PRO A 21 -3.57 -5.63 8.71
CA PRO A 21 -4.98 -5.24 8.67
C PRO A 21 -5.27 -4.24 7.53
N ASP A 22 -6.46 -4.28 6.93
CA ASP A 22 -6.82 -3.45 5.78
C ASP A 22 -6.57 -1.96 6.02
N THR A 23 -7.03 -1.44 7.15
CA THR A 23 -6.83 -0.03 7.53
C THR A 23 -5.35 0.33 7.61
N GLU A 24 -4.50 -0.56 8.13
CA GLU A 24 -3.06 -0.30 8.19
C GLU A 24 -2.40 -0.38 6.81
N LEU A 25 -2.88 -1.28 5.95
CA LEU A 25 -2.43 -1.42 4.58
C LEU A 25 -2.76 -0.17 3.75
N GLU A 26 -3.97 0.38 3.88
CA GLU A 26 -4.36 1.64 3.25
C GLU A 26 -3.53 2.82 3.74
N ILE A 27 -3.22 2.88 5.04
CA ILE A 27 -2.34 3.90 5.62
C ILE A 27 -0.93 3.77 5.03
N LEU A 28 -0.39 2.56 4.93
CA LEU A 28 0.91 2.31 4.30
C LEU A 28 0.92 2.77 2.85
N ASN A 29 -0.12 2.44 2.08
CA ASN A 29 -0.27 2.86 0.69
C ASN A 29 -0.30 4.39 0.57
N SER A 30 -1.11 5.05 1.40
CA SER A 30 -1.18 6.51 1.45
C SER A 30 0.17 7.17 1.79
N ARG A 31 0.99 6.53 2.63
CA ARG A 31 2.33 7.03 2.99
C ARG A 31 3.35 6.82 1.87
N ILE A 32 3.31 5.67 1.20
CA ILE A 32 4.20 5.35 0.08
C ILE A 32 3.91 6.23 -1.12
N LEU A 33 2.64 6.42 -1.51
CA LEU A 33 2.29 7.27 -2.65
C LEU A 33 2.77 8.72 -2.45
N ARG A 34 2.67 9.24 -1.23
CA ARG A 34 3.23 10.56 -0.89
C ARG A 34 4.76 10.58 -0.95
N GLN A 35 5.42 9.47 -0.62
CA GLN A 35 6.88 9.37 -0.75
C GLN A 35 7.28 9.34 -2.22
N VAL A 36 6.62 8.55 -3.06
CA VAL A 36 6.82 8.52 -4.52
C VAL A 36 6.67 9.91 -5.12
N GLU A 37 5.58 10.61 -4.80
CA GLU A 37 5.34 11.97 -5.28
C GLU A 37 6.46 12.92 -4.85
N ARG A 38 6.86 12.86 -3.58
CA ARG A 38 7.96 13.68 -3.05
C ARG A 38 9.27 13.40 -3.78
N GLU A 39 9.64 12.14 -3.96
CA GLU A 39 10.89 11.75 -4.61
C GLU A 39 10.88 12.14 -6.09
N TYR A 40 9.76 11.94 -6.78
CA TYR A 40 9.61 12.41 -8.15
C TYR A 40 9.80 13.93 -8.26
N LEU A 41 9.17 14.71 -7.38
CA LEU A 41 9.29 16.17 -7.37
C LEU A 41 10.70 16.67 -7.00
N GLN A 42 11.44 15.93 -6.17
CA GLN A 42 12.75 16.37 -5.65
C GLN A 42 13.93 15.83 -6.45
N LEU A 43 13.84 14.59 -6.94
CA LEU A 43 14.93 13.83 -7.53
C LEU A 43 14.68 13.51 -9.01
N GLY A 44 13.46 13.73 -9.51
CA GLY A 44 13.07 13.44 -10.90
C GLY A 44 12.60 12.00 -11.14
N SER A 45 12.80 11.11 -10.17
CA SER A 45 12.31 9.74 -10.15
C SER A 45 12.19 9.23 -8.71
N PRO A 46 11.29 8.28 -8.43
CA PRO A 46 11.25 7.61 -7.12
C PRO A 46 12.50 6.77 -6.89
N ASP A 47 12.80 6.51 -5.62
CA ASP A 47 13.78 5.50 -5.25
C ASP A 47 13.27 4.10 -5.65
N PRO A 48 14.12 3.20 -6.17
CA PRO A 48 13.70 1.86 -6.59
C PRO A 48 13.01 1.04 -5.49
N GLU A 49 13.44 1.20 -4.23
CA GLU A 49 12.82 0.51 -3.10
C GLU A 49 11.42 1.08 -2.81
N THR A 50 11.25 2.40 -2.91
CA THR A 50 9.93 3.05 -2.76
C THR A 50 8.97 2.59 -3.85
N GLU A 51 9.44 2.50 -5.10
CA GLU A 51 8.66 2.00 -6.24
C GLU A 51 8.27 0.53 -6.06
N PHE A 52 9.23 -0.33 -5.67
CA PHE A 52 8.98 -1.75 -5.42
C PHE A 52 7.90 -1.95 -4.35
N ARG A 53 8.01 -1.28 -3.20
CA ARG A 53 7.02 -1.37 -2.13
C ARG A 53 5.65 -0.83 -2.53
N SER A 54 5.60 0.18 -3.42
CA SER A 54 4.34 0.70 -3.96
C SER A 54 3.63 -0.36 -4.80
N GLU A 55 4.37 -1.08 -5.64
CA GLU A 55 3.81 -2.18 -6.44
C GLU A 55 3.37 -3.35 -5.56
N GLU A 56 4.13 -3.72 -4.52
CA GLU A 56 3.71 -4.76 -3.57
C GLU A 56 2.38 -4.41 -2.88
N LEU A 57 2.22 -3.16 -2.43
CA LEU A 57 0.95 -2.71 -1.84
C LEU A 57 -0.19 -2.73 -2.85
N ARG A 58 0.05 -2.33 -4.10
CA ARG A 58 -0.97 -2.36 -5.15
C ARG A 58 -1.46 -3.77 -5.41
N VAL A 59 -0.53 -4.73 -5.56
CA VAL A 59 -0.86 -6.14 -5.80
C VAL A 59 -1.68 -6.73 -4.66
N GLU A 60 -1.31 -6.46 -3.40
CA GLU A 60 -2.06 -6.97 -2.26
C GLU A 60 -3.46 -6.31 -2.15
N LEU A 61 -3.57 -5.00 -2.37
CA LEU A 61 -4.86 -4.31 -2.35
C LEU A 61 -5.78 -4.81 -3.48
N ASP A 62 -5.27 -4.92 -4.70
CA ASP A 62 -6.01 -5.47 -5.84
C ASP A 62 -6.50 -6.91 -5.52
N ALA A 63 -5.67 -7.71 -4.83
CA ALA A 63 -6.04 -9.06 -4.40
C ALA A 63 -7.08 -9.10 -3.28
N ARG A 64 -7.22 -8.04 -2.46
CA ARG A 64 -8.28 -7.92 -1.44
C ARG A 64 -9.58 -7.46 -2.05
N ASP A 65 -9.53 -6.44 -2.91
CA ASP A 65 -10.70 -5.95 -3.64
C ASP A 65 -11.35 -7.10 -4.43
N ALA A 66 -10.56 -7.92 -5.13
CA ALA A 66 -11.06 -9.08 -5.85
C ALA A 66 -11.67 -10.16 -4.94
N LYS A 67 -11.21 -10.32 -3.69
CA LYS A 67 -11.81 -11.26 -2.73
C LYS A 67 -13.14 -10.75 -2.20
N ASP A 68 -13.24 -9.44 -1.97
CA ASP A 68 -14.46 -8.81 -1.49
C ASP A 68 -15.56 -8.86 -2.57
N GLU A 69 -15.20 -8.63 -3.84
CA GLU A 69 -16.13 -8.82 -4.98
C GLU A 69 -16.66 -10.26 -5.06
N VAL A 70 -15.78 -11.26 -4.90
CA VAL A 70 -16.19 -12.67 -4.91
C VAL A 70 -17.04 -13.03 -3.68
N ALA A 71 -16.80 -12.40 -2.53
CA ALA A 71 -17.60 -12.63 -1.32
C ALA A 71 -19.02 -12.04 -1.44
N GLU A 72 -19.20 -10.93 -2.15
CA GLU A 72 -20.51 -10.32 -2.41
C GLU A 72 -21.37 -11.15 -3.38
N GLU A 73 -20.77 -11.73 -4.43
CA GLU A 73 -21.50 -12.55 -5.42
C GLU A 73 -21.99 -13.90 -4.87
N VAL A 74 -21.37 -14.41 -3.80
CA VAL A 74 -21.71 -15.72 -3.21
C VAL A 74 -22.88 -15.62 -2.21
N GLN A 75 -23.44 -14.44 -1.93
CA GLN A 75 -24.65 -14.33 -1.11
C GLN A 75 -25.89 -14.82 -1.90
N PRO A 76 -26.48 -15.98 -1.57
CA PRO A 76 -27.68 -16.43 -2.26
C PRO A 76 -28.86 -15.55 -1.83
N SER A 77 -29.63 -15.10 -2.82
CA SER A 77 -30.92 -14.45 -2.63
C SER A 77 -31.74 -15.18 -1.56
N ARG A 78 -32.05 -14.49 -0.47
CA ARG A 78 -32.97 -14.97 0.57
C ARG A 78 -34.42 -14.84 0.10
#